data_AF-A0A7W0JCI9-F1
#
_entry.id   AF-A0A7W0JCI9-F1
#
_cell.length_a   1.000
_cell.length_b   1.000
_cell.length_c   1.000
_cell.angle_alpha   90.00
_cell.angle_beta   90.00
_cell.angle_gamma   90.00
#
_symmetry.space_group_name_H-M   'P 1'
#
loop_
_entity.id
_entity.type
_entity.pdbx_description
1 polymer ?
#
loop_
_entity_poly.entity_id
_entity_poly.type
_entity_poly.pdbx_seq_one_letter_code
_entity_poly.pdbx_strand_id
1 'polypeptide(L)'
;MHKAVATVHCGWRGHVCNIYEKVIAAMIKAYGSNPADLHVGISPSLSPQHAEFINYRKEFPESFWQFRVKEHHFDLWALAIWQLNQANILSKHIQIAEMCTYANNVDCFSYRRGQRTTGAHGTVAVLCA
;
A
#
# COMPACT_ATOMS: atom_id res chain seq x y z
N MET A 1 24.41 -11.55 -3.79
CA MET A 1 23.34 -11.90 -2.82
C MET A 1 22.54 -10.63 -2.53
N HIS A 2 21.26 -10.56 -2.88
CA HIS A 2 20.39 -9.45 -2.49
C HIS A 2 19.79 -9.76 -1.11
N LYS A 3 20.40 -9.22 -0.05
CA LYS A 3 19.94 -9.39 1.34
C LYS A 3 19.42 -8.05 1.86
N ALA A 4 18.27 -7.60 1.35
CA ALA A 4 17.62 -6.39 1.82
C ALA A 4 16.12 -6.66 1.99
N VAL A 5 15.53 -6.09 3.03
CA VAL A 5 14.10 -6.13 3.28
C VAL A 5 13.65 -4.77 3.78
N ALA A 6 12.44 -4.37 3.40
CA ALA A 6 11.81 -3.14 3.86
C ALA A 6 10.35 -3.39 4.20
N THR A 7 9.87 -2.76 5.25
CA THR A 7 8.46 -2.69 5.62
C THR A 7 7.98 -1.25 5.49
N VAL A 8 6.89 -1.02 4.78
CA VAL A 8 6.40 0.32 4.47
C VAL A 8 4.96 0.46 4.93
N HIS A 9 4.69 1.45 5.76
CA HIS A 9 3.31 1.85 6.08
C HIS A 9 2.82 2.86 5.04
N CYS A 10 1.93 2.43 4.16
CA CYS A 10 1.33 3.28 3.14
C CYS A 10 -0.17 3.46 3.37
N GLY A 11 -0.54 4.47 4.15
CA GLY A 11 -1.91 5.00 4.13
C GLY A 11 -2.13 5.94 2.94
N TRP A 12 -3.32 6.55 2.85
CA TRP A 12 -3.67 7.47 1.76
C TRP A 12 -2.68 8.63 1.61
N ARG A 13 -2.14 9.18 2.71
CA ARG A 13 -1.09 10.21 2.68
C ARG A 13 0.24 9.66 2.16
N GLY A 14 0.54 8.40 2.45
CA GLY A 14 1.71 7.69 1.93
C GLY A 14 1.66 7.58 0.40
N HIS A 15 0.48 7.28 -0.15
CA HIS A 15 0.24 7.30 -1.59
C HIS A 15 0.47 8.69 -2.18
N VAL A 16 -0.12 9.73 -1.59
CA VAL A 16 0.06 11.12 -2.05
C VAL A 16 1.54 11.53 -2.07
N CYS A 17 2.31 11.09 -1.07
CA CYS A 17 3.74 11.36 -0.97
C CYS A 17 4.64 10.39 -1.76
N ASN A 18 4.05 9.45 -2.52
CA ASN A 18 4.70 8.33 -3.21
C ASN A 18 5.79 7.64 -2.37
N ILE A 19 5.40 7.13 -1.19
CA ILE A 19 6.37 6.52 -0.27
C ILE A 19 7.09 5.30 -0.87
N TYR A 20 6.45 4.57 -1.80
CA TYR A 20 7.05 3.41 -2.45
C TYR A 20 8.30 3.76 -3.24
N GLU A 21 8.22 4.80 -4.08
CA GLU A 21 9.38 5.30 -4.85
C GLU A 21 10.53 5.69 -3.93
N LYS A 22 10.24 6.38 -2.82
CA LYS A 22 11.25 6.82 -1.85
C LYS A 22 11.95 5.63 -1.19
N VAL A 23 11.20 4.59 -0.83
CA VAL A 23 11.77 3.38 -0.21
C VAL A 23 12.60 2.59 -1.23
N ILE A 24 12.09 2.41 -2.45
CA ILE A 24 12.81 1.71 -3.51
C ILE A 24 14.12 2.45 -3.85
N ALA A 25 14.08 3.79 -3.96
CA ALA A 25 15.27 4.61 -4.15
C ALA A 25 16.29 4.45 -3.00
N ALA A 26 15.81 4.37 -1.75
CA ALA A 26 16.67 4.10 -0.61
C ALA A 26 17.29 2.69 -0.67
N MET A 27 16.53 1.67 -1.09
CA MET A 27 17.03 0.30 -1.27
C MET A 27 18.06 0.19 -2.40
N ILE A 28 17.86 0.91 -3.52
CA ILE A 28 18.84 1.03 -4.60
C ILE A 28 20.13 1.66 -4.04
N LYS A 29 20.02 2.81 -3.38
CA LYS A 29 21.16 3.56 -2.88
C LYS A 29 21.97 2.80 -1.82
N ALA A 30 21.29 2.14 -0.89
CA ALA A 30 21.95 1.48 0.26
C ALA A 30 22.45 0.08 -0.06
N TYR A 31 21.76 -0.66 -0.93
CA TYR A 31 22.02 -2.09 -1.15
C TYR A 31 22.27 -2.46 -2.62
N GLY A 32 22.24 -1.51 -3.55
CA GLY A 32 22.34 -1.78 -4.98
C GLY A 32 21.16 -2.59 -5.51
N SER A 33 20.01 -2.53 -4.85
CA SER A 33 18.82 -3.31 -5.24
C SER A 33 18.39 -2.95 -6.65
N ASN A 34 18.06 -3.94 -7.48
CA ASN A 34 17.45 -3.72 -8.78
C ASN A 34 15.92 -3.84 -8.66
N PRO A 35 15.12 -2.81 -9.02
CA PRO A 35 13.66 -2.87 -8.94
C PRO A 35 13.03 -4.07 -9.63
N ALA A 36 13.62 -4.53 -10.75
CA ALA A 36 13.13 -5.69 -11.48
C ALA A 36 13.26 -7.00 -10.70
N ASP A 37 14.14 -7.06 -9.70
CA ASP A 37 14.39 -8.23 -8.85
C ASP A 37 13.66 -8.12 -7.49
N LEU A 38 12.99 -7.00 -7.21
CA LEU A 38 12.27 -6.80 -5.96
C LEU A 38 10.92 -7.51 -5.99
N HIS A 39 10.62 -8.23 -4.91
CA HIS A 39 9.32 -8.81 -4.63
C HIS A 39 8.58 -7.96 -3.59
N VAL A 40 7.30 -7.68 -3.85
CA VAL A 40 6.48 -6.79 -3.01
C VAL A 40 5.20 -7.50 -2.60
N GLY A 41 4.95 -7.54 -1.30
CA GLY A 41 3.68 -7.98 -0.72
C GLY A 41 2.86 -6.80 -0.23
N ILE A 42 1.61 -6.70 -0.67
CA ILE A 42 0.62 -5.74 -0.15
C ILE A 42 -0.28 -6.47 0.86
N SER A 43 -0.10 -6.12 2.13
CA SER A 43 -0.84 -6.68 3.26
C SER A 43 -2.32 -6.29 3.28
N PRO A 44 -3.16 -6.94 4.11
CA PRO A 44 -4.56 -6.56 4.29
C PRO A 44 -4.72 -5.06 4.57
N SER A 45 -5.71 -4.43 3.91
CA SER A 45 -5.98 -2.99 4.01
C SER A 45 -7.42 -2.69 3.61
N LEU A 46 -7.80 -1.40 3.48
CA LEU A 46 -9.18 -1.06 3.07
C LEU A 46 -9.42 -1.46 1.62
N SER A 47 -10.44 -2.29 1.38
CA SER A 47 -10.88 -2.62 0.03
C SER A 47 -11.56 -1.44 -0.66
N PRO A 48 -11.70 -1.47 -2.00
CA PRO A 48 -12.37 -0.41 -2.75
C PRO A 48 -13.82 -0.16 -2.30
N GLN A 49 -14.46 -1.16 -1.69
CA GLN A 49 -15.82 -1.05 -1.16
C GLN A 49 -15.92 -0.22 0.13
N HIS A 50 -14.82 -0.04 0.87
CA HIS A 50 -14.81 0.61 2.18
C HIS A 50 -13.79 1.77 2.31
N ALA A 51 -13.00 2.01 1.26
CA ALA A 51 -12.05 3.10 1.15
C ALA A 51 -12.74 4.39 0.68
N GLU A 52 -13.51 5.01 1.58
CA GLU A 52 -14.31 6.22 1.30
C GLU A 52 -13.57 7.52 1.66
N PHE A 53 -13.47 8.41 0.66
CA PHE A 53 -12.83 9.72 0.71
C PHE A 53 -13.79 10.79 0.19
N ILE A 54 -14.59 11.39 1.09
CA ILE A 54 -15.56 12.43 0.75
C ILE A 54 -14.85 13.71 0.26
N ASN A 55 -13.69 14.03 0.85
CA ASN A 55 -12.89 15.21 0.51
C ASN A 55 -11.80 14.92 -0.53
N TYR A 56 -11.97 13.89 -1.37
CA TYR A 56 -10.91 13.42 -2.28
C TYR A 56 -10.34 14.50 -3.20
N ARG A 57 -11.11 15.55 -3.55
CA ARG A 57 -10.62 16.69 -4.36
C ARG A 57 -9.52 17.49 -3.66
N LYS A 58 -9.48 17.47 -2.33
CA LYS A 58 -8.45 18.11 -1.51
C LYS A 58 -7.40 17.12 -1.03
N GLU A 59 -7.79 15.85 -0.86
CA GLU A 59 -6.94 14.80 -0.31
C GLU A 59 -6.08 14.11 -1.39
N PHE A 60 -6.58 14.01 -2.63
CA PHE A 60 -5.91 13.32 -3.72
C PHE A 60 -5.65 14.23 -4.93
N PRO A 61 -4.47 14.11 -5.56
CA PRO A 61 -4.23 14.73 -6.85
C PRO A 61 -5.16 14.12 -7.91
N GLU A 62 -5.43 14.88 -8.98
CA GLU A 62 -6.32 14.45 -10.07
C GLU A 62 -5.87 13.14 -10.73
N SER A 63 -4.57 12.88 -10.77
CA SER A 63 -4.00 11.63 -11.29
C SER A 63 -4.51 10.39 -10.54
N PHE A 64 -5.00 10.51 -9.31
CA PHE A 64 -5.54 9.39 -8.56
C PHE A 64 -7.03 9.17 -8.81
N TRP A 65 -7.73 10.11 -9.45
CA TRP A 65 -9.18 10.03 -9.66
C TRP A 65 -9.58 8.90 -10.60
N GLN A 66 -8.65 8.40 -11.41
CA GLN A 66 -8.83 7.20 -12.23
C GLN A 66 -9.06 5.92 -11.41
N PHE A 67 -8.62 5.90 -10.14
CA PHE A 67 -8.83 4.76 -9.23
C PHE A 67 -10.13 4.86 -8.45
N ARG A 68 -10.98 5.82 -8.77
CA ARG A 68 -12.29 5.98 -8.14
C ARG A 68 -13.26 4.94 -8.69
N VAL A 69 -13.79 4.08 -7.82
CA VAL A 69 -14.70 2.98 -8.19
C VAL A 69 -16.18 3.33 -7.98
N LYS A 70 -16.48 4.30 -7.11
CA LYS A 70 -17.81 4.90 -6.88
C LYS A 70 -17.63 6.37 -6.49
N GLU A 71 -18.71 7.12 -6.34
CA GLU A 71 -18.70 8.59 -6.10
C GLU A 71 -17.60 9.10 -5.14
N HIS A 72 -17.41 8.42 -4.01
CA HIS A 72 -16.38 8.74 -3.01
C HIS A 72 -15.45 7.56 -2.66
N HIS A 73 -15.50 6.47 -3.41
CA HIS A 73 -14.75 5.26 -3.08
C HIS A 73 -13.58 5.04 -4.02
N PHE A 74 -12.43 4.69 -3.47
CA PHE A 74 -11.17 4.55 -4.21
C PHE A 74 -10.54 3.18 -4.04
N ASP A 75 -10.03 2.65 -5.14
CA ASP A 75 -9.21 1.45 -5.13
C ASP A 75 -7.75 1.79 -4.81
N LEU A 76 -7.43 1.78 -3.51
CA LEU A 76 -6.07 2.00 -3.04
C LEU A 76 -5.12 0.85 -3.40
N TRP A 77 -5.65 -0.34 -3.66
CA TRP A 77 -4.87 -1.49 -4.10
C TRP A 77 -4.37 -1.30 -5.53
N ALA A 78 -5.27 -0.94 -6.43
CA ALA A 78 -4.92 -0.58 -7.81
C ALA A 78 -3.97 0.62 -7.85
N LEU A 79 -4.20 1.64 -7.01
CA LEU A 79 -3.28 2.78 -6.87
C LEU A 79 -1.89 2.34 -6.39
N ALA A 80 -1.80 1.41 -5.44
CA ALA A 80 -0.53 0.86 -4.97
C ALA A 80 0.23 0.16 -6.09
N ILE A 81 -0.45 -0.73 -6.81
CA ILE A 81 0.13 -1.47 -7.94
C ILE A 81 0.62 -0.50 -9.01
N TRP A 82 -0.17 0.52 -9.34
CA TRP A 82 0.22 1.55 -10.29
C TRP A 82 1.51 2.28 -9.85
N GLN A 83 1.58 2.75 -8.60
CA GLN A 83 2.79 3.42 -8.11
C GLN A 83 4.01 2.50 -8.07
N LEU A 84 3.85 1.23 -7.70
CA LEU A 84 4.94 0.24 -7.69
C LEU A 84 5.44 -0.06 -9.11
N ASN A 85 4.53 -0.20 -10.07
CA ASN A 85 4.89 -0.38 -11.48
C ASN A 85 5.63 0.84 -12.03
N GLN A 86 5.20 2.07 -11.70
CA GLN A 86 5.91 3.29 -12.06
C GLN A 86 7.32 3.35 -11.44
N ALA A 87 7.55 2.66 -10.32
CA ALA A 87 8.86 2.48 -9.71
C ALA A 87 9.66 1.29 -10.27
N ASN A 88 9.24 0.74 -11.42
CA ASN A 88 9.86 -0.38 -12.14
C ASN A 88 9.83 -1.73 -11.41
N ILE A 89 8.91 -1.91 -10.45
CA ILE A 89 8.60 -3.25 -9.93
C ILE A 89 7.80 -4.00 -11.00
N LEU A 90 8.19 -5.23 -11.29
CA LEU A 90 7.45 -6.05 -12.26
C LEU A 90 6.12 -6.49 -11.65
N SER A 91 5.02 -6.37 -12.40
CA SER A 91 3.68 -6.78 -11.91
C SER A 91 3.64 -8.22 -11.40
N LYS A 92 4.38 -9.14 -12.04
CA LYS A 92 4.50 -10.55 -11.61
C LYS A 92 5.19 -10.74 -10.26
N HIS A 93 5.88 -9.72 -9.75
CA HIS A 93 6.54 -9.70 -8.45
C HIS A 93 5.72 -8.97 -7.37
N ILE A 94 4.55 -8.43 -7.73
CA ILE A 94 3.62 -7.81 -6.79
C ILE A 94 2.55 -8.82 -6.44
N GLN A 95 2.43 -9.14 -5.16
CA GLN A 95 1.36 -9.97 -4.62
C GLN A 95 0.53 -9.13 -3.66
N ILE A 96 -0.79 -9.26 -3.74
CA ILE A 96 -1.72 -8.56 -2.87
C ILE A 96 -2.58 -9.57 -2.13
N ALA A 97 -2.81 -9.33 -0.83
CA ALA A 97 -3.62 -10.20 0.00
C ALA A 97 -5.12 -10.20 -0.39
N GLU A 98 -5.60 -9.10 -0.99
CA GLU A 98 -7.02 -8.87 -1.34
C GLU A 98 -7.98 -9.02 -0.14
N MET A 99 -7.45 -8.84 1.07
CA MET A 99 -8.21 -8.93 2.32
C MET A 99 -8.58 -7.53 2.84
N CYS A 100 -9.88 -7.31 3.03
CA CYS A 100 -10.39 -6.06 3.57
C CYS A 100 -10.36 -6.04 5.10
N THR A 101 -9.57 -5.14 5.71
CA THR A 101 -9.51 -5.00 7.18
C THR A 101 -10.80 -4.48 7.79
N TYR A 102 -11.60 -3.71 7.03
CA TYR A 102 -12.91 -3.24 7.50
C TYR A 102 -13.94 -4.38 7.52
N ALA A 103 -14.01 -5.18 6.45
CA ALA A 103 -15.00 -6.24 6.32
C ALA A 103 -14.66 -7.48 7.16
N ASN A 104 -13.37 -7.84 7.25
CA ASN A 104 -12.94 -8.94 8.12
C ASN A 104 -12.84 -8.44 9.57
N ASN A 105 -13.93 -8.59 10.33
CA ASN A 105 -13.98 -8.20 11.73
C ASN A 105 -13.48 -9.26 12.71
N VAL A 106 -13.25 -10.49 12.24
CA VAL A 106 -12.75 -11.61 13.07
C VAL A 106 -11.24 -11.50 13.23
N ASP A 107 -10.51 -11.30 12.12
CA ASP A 107 -9.05 -11.35 12.13
C ASP A 107 -8.40 -9.96 12.11
N CYS A 108 -9.19 -8.90 11.81
CA CYS A 108 -8.63 -7.57 11.61
C CYS A 108 -9.23 -6.49 12.51
N PHE A 109 -8.38 -5.75 13.24
CA PHE A 109 -8.67 -4.38 13.67
C PHE A 109 -8.91 -3.43 12.48
N SER A 110 -9.77 -2.43 12.68
CA SER A 110 -10.02 -1.39 11.67
C SER A 110 -10.36 -0.06 12.32
N TYR A 111 -9.52 0.95 12.05
CA TYR A 111 -9.71 2.31 12.57
C TYR A 111 -11.02 2.94 12.09
N ARG A 112 -11.42 2.66 10.85
CA ARG A 112 -12.66 3.17 10.25
C ARG A 112 -13.89 2.52 10.89
N ARG A 113 -13.81 1.23 11.27
CA ARG A 113 -14.90 0.51 11.95
C ARG A 113 -15.00 0.88 13.42
N GLY A 114 -13.86 0.91 14.13
CA GLY A 114 -13.79 1.21 15.56
C GLY A 114 -13.97 2.67 15.94
N GLN A 115 -14.41 3.54 15.01
CA GLN A 115 -14.63 4.97 15.25
C GLN A 115 -13.51 5.65 16.06
N ARG A 116 -12.26 5.40 15.64
CA ARG A 116 -11.02 5.93 16.24
C ARG A 116 -10.49 5.27 17.52
N THR A 117 -11.16 4.24 18.04
CA THR A 117 -10.67 3.47 19.20
C THR A 117 -10.58 1.98 18.85
N THR A 118 -9.38 1.49 18.53
CA THR A 118 -9.11 0.09 18.16
C THR A 118 -7.63 -0.25 18.33
N GLY A 119 -7.30 -1.54 18.39
CA GLY A 119 -5.92 -2.01 18.24
C GLY A 119 -5.35 -1.79 16.83
N ALA A 120 -4.06 -2.09 16.64
CA ALA A 120 -3.37 -2.02 15.36
C ALA A 120 -2.59 -3.31 15.11
N HIS A 121 -2.50 -3.74 13.85
CA HIS A 121 -1.58 -4.81 13.45
C HIS A 121 -0.20 -4.25 13.13
N GLY A 122 0.81 -5.10 13.27
CA GLY A 122 2.17 -4.87 12.78
C GLY A 122 2.51 -5.84 11.66
N THR A 123 3.17 -5.34 10.61
CA THR A 123 3.78 -6.17 9.56
C THR A 123 5.28 -6.19 9.80
N VAL A 124 5.87 -7.38 9.90
CA VAL A 124 7.30 -7.57 10.16
C VAL A 124 7.90 -8.41 9.04
N ALA A 125 9.09 -8.06 8.60
CA ALA A 125 9.85 -8.82 7.62
C ALA A 125 11.32 -8.89 8.05
N VAL A 126 11.92 -10.08 7.96
CA VAL A 126 13.24 -10.39 8.52
C VAL A 126 14.05 -11.19 7.50
N LEU A 127 15.35 -10.93 7.45
CA LEU A 127 16.30 -11.74 6.69
C LEU A 127 16.78 -12.89 7.58
N CYS A 128 16.55 -14.14 7.17
CA CYS A 128 17.14 -15.30 7.84
C CYS A 128 18.64 -15.36 7.52
N ALA A 129 19.44 -15.66 8.55
CA ALA A 129 20.90 -15.75 8.47
C ALA A 129 21.36 -17.04 7.78
#